data_AF-F7HBC4-F1
#
_entry.id   AF-F7HBC4-F1
#
_cell.length_a   1.000
_cell.length_b   1.000
_cell.length_c   1.000
_cell.angle_alpha   90.00
_cell.angle_beta   90.00
_cell.angle_gamma   90.00
#
_symmetry.space_group_name_H-M   'P 1'
#
loop_
_entity.id
_entity.type
_entity.pdbx_description
1 polymer ?
#
loop_
_entity_poly.entity_id
_entity_poly.type
_entity_poly.pdbx_seq_one_letter_code
_entity_poly.pdbx_strand_id
1 'polypeptide(L)'
;MASAGVAAGRQAEDALPPTSDQPLPDTKPLPPPQPPPVPAPQPQQSPAPRPQSTARAREEENYSFLPLVHSIIKCMDKDSPEVHQDLNALKTKFQEMRKLISTMPGIHLSPEQQQQQLQSLREQVRTKNELLQKYKSLCMFEIPKE
;
A
#
# COMPACT_ATOMS: atom_id res chain seq x y z
N MET A 1 28.47 -64.18 28.90
CA MET A 1 27.02 -64.04 29.10
C MET A 1 26.32 -64.42 27.81
N ALA A 2 25.32 -65.29 27.93
CA ALA A 2 24.49 -65.79 26.86
C ALA A 2 23.45 -64.73 26.41
N SER A 3 23.17 -64.67 25.11
CA SER A 3 21.85 -64.99 24.54
C SER A 3 21.85 -64.75 23.03
N ALA A 4 21.48 -65.81 22.31
CA ALA A 4 21.25 -65.87 20.87
C ALA A 4 19.74 -65.77 20.55
N GLY A 5 19.42 -65.50 19.29
CA GLY A 5 18.05 -65.54 18.73
C GLY A 5 18.03 -64.95 17.31
N VAL A 6 18.52 -65.66 16.29
CA VAL A 6 17.81 -66.61 15.38
C VAL A 6 17.08 -65.91 14.22
N ALA A 7 17.52 -66.29 13.02
CA ALA A 7 16.88 -66.07 11.73
C ALA A 7 15.86 -67.19 11.41
N ALA A 8 14.74 -66.84 10.76
CA ALA A 8 13.92 -67.67 9.86
C ALA A 8 12.64 -66.87 9.48
N GLY A 9 12.15 -66.79 8.24
CA GLY A 9 12.56 -67.39 6.98
C GLY A 9 11.57 -67.04 5.84
N ARG A 10 12.02 -67.33 4.60
CA ARG A 10 11.30 -67.82 3.41
C ARG A 10 10.03 -67.06 2.91
N GLN A 11 10.08 -66.56 1.68
CA GLN A 11 9.73 -67.33 0.46
C GLN A 11 10.16 -66.58 -0.82
N ALA A 12 10.31 -67.34 -1.91
CA ALA A 12 10.78 -66.99 -3.24
C ALA A 12 9.60 -66.71 -4.21
N GLU A 13 9.94 -66.56 -5.51
CA GLU A 13 9.11 -66.38 -6.72
C GLU A 13 8.64 -64.94 -6.98
N ASP A 14 9.13 -64.25 -8.01
CA ASP A 14 8.97 -64.52 -9.47
C ASP A 14 7.49 -64.61 -9.88
N ALA A 15 6.91 -63.45 -10.20
CA ALA A 15 5.85 -63.29 -11.19
C ALA A 15 5.52 -61.80 -11.34
N LEU A 16 5.82 -61.22 -12.51
CA LEU A 16 5.06 -60.06 -13.01
C LEU A 16 3.60 -60.49 -13.23
N PRO A 17 2.62 -59.64 -12.88
CA PRO A 17 1.52 -59.39 -13.81
C PRO A 17 1.11 -57.88 -13.78
N PRO A 18 0.02 -57.44 -14.43
CA PRO A 18 0.08 -56.70 -15.69
C PRO A 18 -0.44 -55.25 -15.56
N THR A 19 -0.33 -54.53 -16.68
CA THR A 19 -0.97 -53.27 -17.06
C THR A 19 -2.32 -52.99 -16.38
N SER A 20 -2.46 -51.80 -15.78
CA SER A 20 -3.75 -51.13 -15.66
C SER A 20 -3.57 -49.64 -15.90
N ASP A 21 -3.99 -49.28 -17.10
CA ASP A 21 -4.37 -47.95 -17.57
C ASP A 21 -5.27 -47.27 -16.51
N GLN A 22 -4.74 -46.25 -15.83
CA GLN A 22 -5.52 -45.36 -14.97
C GLN A 22 -5.52 -43.99 -15.65
N PRO A 23 -6.67 -43.52 -16.16
CA PRO A 23 -6.73 -42.27 -16.88
C PRO A 23 -6.60 -41.09 -15.92
N LEU A 24 -5.84 -40.10 -16.37
CA LEU A 24 -5.72 -38.75 -15.82
C LEU A 24 -7.08 -38.22 -15.33
N PRO A 25 -7.22 -37.66 -14.12
CA PRO A 25 -8.44 -36.98 -13.76
C PRO A 25 -8.59 -35.74 -14.66
N ASP A 26 -9.72 -35.70 -15.35
CA ASP A 26 -10.18 -34.64 -16.23
C ASP A 26 -9.98 -33.27 -15.58
N THR A 27 -9.14 -32.43 -16.20
CA THR A 27 -8.87 -31.08 -15.72
C THR A 27 -10.11 -30.24 -16.01
N LYS A 28 -11.02 -30.16 -15.04
CA LYS A 28 -12.15 -29.23 -15.10
C LYS A 28 -11.59 -27.81 -15.29
N PRO A 29 -11.96 -27.08 -16.35
CA PRO A 29 -11.50 -25.72 -16.53
C PRO A 29 -11.92 -24.86 -15.34
N LEU A 30 -10.95 -24.19 -14.71
CA LEU A 30 -11.22 -23.13 -13.75
C LEU A 30 -12.14 -22.09 -14.41
N PRO A 31 -13.22 -21.66 -13.74
CA PRO A 31 -14.08 -20.61 -14.28
C PRO A 31 -13.27 -19.31 -14.44
N PRO A 32 -13.58 -18.47 -15.45
CA PRO A 32 -12.93 -17.18 -15.60
C PRO A 32 -13.15 -16.32 -14.34
N PRO A 33 -12.19 -15.45 -13.99
CA PRO A 33 -12.32 -14.56 -12.84
C PRO A 33 -13.58 -13.69 -13.02
N GLN A 34 -14.54 -13.84 -12.10
CA GLN A 34 -15.71 -12.96 -12.08
C GLN A 34 -15.27 -11.53 -11.75
N PRO A 35 -15.77 -10.51 -12.46
CA PRO A 35 -15.56 -9.13 -12.07
C PRO A 35 -16.18 -8.87 -10.68
N PRO A 36 -15.60 -7.98 -9.86
CA PRO A 36 -16.18 -7.62 -8.57
C PRO A 36 -17.61 -7.10 -8.76
N PRO A 37 -18.50 -7.28 -7.77
CA PRO A 37 -19.88 -6.81 -7.85
C PRO A 37 -19.89 -5.31 -8.10
N VAL A 38 -20.55 -4.90 -9.19
CA VAL A 38 -20.82 -3.49 -9.49
C VAL A 38 -21.70 -2.91 -8.38
N PRO A 39 -21.28 -1.83 -7.70
CA PRO A 39 -22.16 -1.12 -6.78
C PRO A 39 -23.30 -0.48 -7.56
N ALA A 40 -24.52 -0.57 -7.01
CA ALA A 40 -25.73 0.03 -7.55
C ALA A 40 -25.58 1.55 -7.81
N PRO A 41 -26.36 2.14 -8.73
CA PRO A 41 -26.24 3.57 -9.06
C PRO A 41 -26.66 4.41 -7.85
N GLN A 42 -25.70 5.08 -7.21
CA GLN A 42 -26.00 6.14 -6.25
C GLN A 42 -26.29 7.45 -7.02
N PRO A 43 -27.31 8.23 -6.62
CA PRO A 43 -27.59 9.53 -7.22
C PRO A 43 -26.42 10.49 -7.00
N GLN A 44 -26.13 11.30 -8.04
CA GLN A 44 -25.01 12.22 -8.15
C GLN A 44 -24.68 12.95 -6.84
N GLN A 45 -23.50 12.67 -6.27
CA GLN A 45 -22.86 13.59 -5.35
C GLN A 45 -21.98 14.55 -6.15
N SER A 46 -22.31 15.84 -6.02
CA SER A 46 -21.53 16.99 -6.49
C SER A 46 -20.05 16.87 -6.08
N PRO A 47 -19.10 17.48 -6.82
CA PRO A 47 -17.69 17.42 -6.44
C PRO A 47 -17.51 18.11 -5.09
N ALA A 48 -17.12 17.35 -4.06
CA ALA A 48 -16.76 17.91 -2.78
C ALA A 48 -15.59 18.90 -2.95
N PRO A 49 -15.65 20.10 -2.34
CA PRO A 49 -14.56 21.05 -2.39
C PRO A 49 -13.33 20.43 -1.71
N ARG A 50 -12.21 20.33 -2.44
CA ARG A 50 -10.92 19.87 -1.91
C ARG A 50 -10.49 20.75 -0.72
N PRO A 51 -10.32 20.22 0.50
CA PRO A 51 -9.78 20.98 1.63
C PRO A 51 -8.25 21.00 1.61
N GLN A 52 -7.63 21.28 0.45
CA GLN A 52 -6.16 21.16 0.31
C GLN A 52 -5.40 22.44 0.69
N SER A 53 -6.07 23.59 0.72
CA SER A 53 -5.33 24.87 0.83
C SER A 53 -5.14 25.37 2.27
N THR A 54 -6.03 25.06 3.19
CA THR A 54 -5.93 25.46 4.60
C THR A 54 -5.11 24.47 5.45
N ALA A 55 -5.04 23.20 5.05
CA ALA A 55 -4.22 22.19 5.73
C ALA A 55 -2.71 22.46 5.56
N ARG A 56 -2.27 22.83 4.35
CA ARG A 56 -0.85 23.04 4.03
C ARG A 56 -0.20 24.19 4.79
N ALA A 57 -0.93 25.29 5.02
CA ALA A 57 -0.41 26.44 5.76
C ALA A 57 -0.13 26.09 7.23
N ARG A 58 -0.98 25.26 7.85
CA ARG A 58 -0.77 24.81 9.24
C ARG A 58 0.40 23.85 9.37
N GLU A 59 0.65 23.01 8.36
CA GLU A 59 1.79 22.10 8.36
C GLU A 59 3.13 22.86 8.34
N GLU A 60 3.23 23.97 7.62
CA GLU A 60 4.46 24.77 7.49
C GLU A 60 4.93 25.36 8.83
N GLU A 61 4.00 25.85 9.66
CA GLU A 61 4.29 26.29 11.03
C GLU A 61 4.82 25.16 11.92
N ASN A 62 4.34 23.91 11.72
CA ASN A 62 4.82 22.75 12.48
C ASN A 62 6.28 22.39 12.17
N TYR A 63 6.80 22.75 11.00
CA TYR A 63 8.19 22.49 10.62
C TYR A 63 9.15 23.63 10.98
N SER A 64 8.65 24.84 11.25
CA SER A 64 9.52 25.97 11.58
C SER A 64 10.10 25.87 12.99
N PHE A 65 11.41 25.65 13.12
CA PHE A 65 12.14 25.62 14.40
C PHE A 65 13.13 26.78 14.55
N LEU A 66 13.31 27.58 13.50
CA LEU A 66 14.26 28.69 13.48
C LEU A 66 13.98 29.77 14.54
N PRO A 67 12.72 30.16 14.82
CA PRO A 67 12.44 31.12 15.89
C PRO A 67 12.91 30.62 17.26
N LEU A 68 12.76 29.32 17.51
CA LEU A 68 13.19 28.67 18.75
C LEU A 68 14.73 28.59 18.83
N VAL A 69 15.40 28.22 17.74
CA VAL A 69 16.87 28.23 17.66
C VAL A 69 17.41 29.64 17.93
N HIS A 70 16.79 30.66 17.34
CA HIS A 70 17.17 32.05 17.57
C HIS A 70 16.95 32.49 19.03
N SER A 71 15.84 32.09 19.66
CA SER A 71 15.59 32.34 21.09
C SER A 71 16.71 31.77 21.97
N ILE A 72 17.07 30.50 21.73
CA ILE A 72 18.12 29.80 22.48
C ILE A 72 19.45 30.54 22.35
N ILE A 73 19.88 30.86 21.13
CA ILE A 73 21.15 31.57 20.89
C ILE A 73 21.15 32.93 21.60
N LYS A 74 20.06 33.68 21.54
CA LYS A 74 19.94 35.00 22.18
C LYS A 74 19.94 34.93 23.70
N CYS A 75 19.42 33.86 24.28
CA CYS A 75 19.29 33.68 25.73
C CYS A 75 20.50 32.96 26.35
N MET A 76 21.36 32.31 25.54
CA MET A 76 22.57 31.62 26.00
C MET A 76 23.56 32.56 26.73
N ASP A 77 23.66 33.82 26.32
CA ASP A 77 24.56 34.80 26.95
C ASP A 77 24.14 35.18 28.39
N LYS A 78 22.95 34.75 28.83
CA LYS A 78 22.34 35.17 30.11
C LYS A 78 22.27 34.09 31.19
N ASP A 79 22.81 32.90 30.95
CA ASP A 79 22.73 31.71 31.86
C ASP A 79 21.33 31.52 32.47
N SER A 80 20.30 31.77 31.66
CA SER A 80 18.92 31.76 32.13
C SER A 80 18.38 30.31 32.14
N PRO A 81 17.61 29.90 33.18
CA PRO A 81 16.95 28.60 33.19
C PRO A 81 16.00 28.38 32.00
N GLU A 82 15.52 29.46 31.37
CA GLU A 82 14.71 29.43 30.15
C GLU A 82 15.43 28.73 28.98
N VAL A 83 16.76 28.81 28.92
CA VAL A 83 17.58 28.18 27.86
C VAL A 83 17.44 26.65 27.91
N HIS A 84 17.41 26.07 29.11
CA HIS A 84 17.21 24.63 29.27
C HIS A 84 15.80 24.21 28.83
N GLN A 85 14.79 25.04 29.07
CA GLN A 85 13.42 24.78 28.61
C GLN A 85 13.35 24.82 27.08
N ASP A 86 13.90 25.87 26.46
CA ASP A 86 13.90 26.03 25.00
C ASP A 86 14.71 24.92 24.30
N LEU A 87 15.85 24.49 24.87
CA LEU A 87 16.63 23.36 24.36
C LEU A 87 15.84 22.05 24.39
N ASN A 88 15.10 21.80 25.48
CA ASN A 88 14.24 20.63 25.58
C ASN A 88 13.08 20.70 24.58
N ALA A 89 12.46 21.87 24.41
CA ALA A 89 11.43 22.09 23.41
C ALA A 89 11.96 21.82 21.99
N LEU A 90 13.17 22.30 21.68
CA LEU A 90 13.82 22.08 20.38
C LEU A 90 14.11 20.59 20.15
N LYS A 91 14.63 19.90 21.18
CA LYS A 91 14.87 18.45 21.14
C LYS A 91 13.58 17.67 20.87
N THR A 92 12.48 18.02 21.54
CA THR A 92 11.17 17.39 21.32
C THR A 92 10.69 17.64 19.90
N LYS A 93 10.76 18.89 19.42
CA LYS A 93 10.34 19.25 18.05
C LYS A 93 11.11 18.47 16.99
N PHE A 94 12.42 18.26 17.16
CA PHE A 94 13.20 17.40 16.25
C PHE A 94 12.74 15.94 16.27
N GLN A 95 12.42 15.40 17.44
CA GLN A 95 11.92 14.03 17.54
C GLN A 95 10.56 13.87 16.85
N GLU A 96 9.66 14.81 17.04
CA GLU A 96 8.35 14.82 16.38
C GLU A 96 8.48 14.95 14.87
N MET A 97 9.31 15.88 14.38
CA MET A 97 9.55 16.02 12.94
C MET A 97 10.18 14.75 12.35
N ARG A 98 11.14 14.12 13.04
CA ARG A 98 11.72 12.85 12.58
C ARG A 98 10.66 11.76 12.50
N LYS A 99 9.81 11.64 13.52
CA LYS A 99 8.69 10.67 13.53
C LYS A 99 7.73 10.92 12.37
N LEU A 100 7.38 12.18 12.11
CA LEU A 100 6.51 12.57 11.01
C LEU A 100 7.12 12.22 9.65
N ILE A 101 8.39 12.56 9.43
CA ILE A 101 9.12 12.18 8.22
C ILE A 101 9.11 10.66 8.05
N SER A 102 9.35 9.88 9.11
CA SER A 102 9.32 8.41 9.05
C SER A 102 7.95 7.82 8.68
N THR A 103 6.86 8.56 8.88
CA THR A 103 5.51 8.12 8.48
C THR A 103 5.10 8.63 7.10
N MET A 104 5.92 9.46 6.44
CA MET A 104 5.57 10.06 5.17
C MET A 104 5.58 9.00 4.05
N PRO A 105 4.49 8.88 3.26
CA PRO A 105 4.42 7.88 2.21
C PRO A 105 5.46 8.16 1.12
N GLY A 106 6.07 7.09 0.59
CA GLY A 106 7.02 7.17 -0.51
C GLY A 106 8.47 7.48 -0.11
N ILE A 107 8.77 7.78 1.15
CA ILE A 107 10.17 7.99 1.62
C ILE A 107 11.05 6.74 1.48
N HIS A 108 10.43 5.56 1.41
CA HIS A 108 11.10 4.27 1.24
C HIS A 108 11.40 3.94 -0.23
N LEU A 109 10.89 4.73 -1.18
CA LEU A 109 11.03 4.52 -2.60
C LEU A 109 12.15 5.38 -3.17
N SER A 110 12.82 4.89 -4.22
CA SER A 110 13.75 5.73 -4.97
C SER A 110 12.99 6.80 -5.77
N PRO A 111 13.61 7.94 -6.10
CA PRO A 111 13.00 8.98 -6.93
C PRO A 111 12.44 8.43 -8.26
N GLU A 112 13.16 7.48 -8.87
CA GLU A 112 12.76 6.83 -10.13
C GLU A 112 11.50 5.97 -9.94
N GLN A 113 11.41 5.21 -8.84
CA GLN A 113 10.24 4.42 -8.50
C GLN A 113 9.02 5.30 -8.24
N GLN A 114 9.19 6.40 -7.50
CA GLN A 114 8.11 7.38 -7.27
C GLN A 114 7.64 7.99 -8.60
N GLN A 115 8.58 8.31 -9.50
CA GLN A 115 8.27 8.89 -10.81
C GLN A 115 7.53 7.90 -11.71
N GLN A 116 7.93 6.62 -11.72
CA GLN A 116 7.25 5.57 -12.47
C GLN A 116 5.82 5.34 -11.96
N GLN A 117 5.64 5.27 -10.64
CA GLN A 117 4.31 5.13 -10.04
C GLN A 117 3.41 6.32 -10.41
N LEU A 118 3.95 7.55 -10.40
CA LEU A 118 3.21 8.75 -10.82
C LEU A 118 2.81 8.68 -12.29
N GLN A 119 3.69 8.21 -13.18
CA GLN A 119 3.38 8.05 -14.60
C GLN A 119 2.27 7.02 -14.82
N SER A 120 2.35 5.86 -14.17
CA SER A 120 1.32 4.81 -14.26
C SER A 120 -0.04 5.30 -13.77
N LEU A 121 -0.08 6.03 -12.64
CA LEU A 121 -1.31 6.63 -12.12
C LEU A 121 -1.92 7.64 -13.10
N ARG A 122 -1.09 8.49 -13.71
CA ARG A 122 -1.53 9.47 -14.73
C ARG A 122 -2.11 8.77 -15.96
N GLU A 123 -1.48 7.70 -16.42
CA GLU A 123 -1.99 6.89 -17.53
C GLU A 123 -3.31 6.21 -17.17
N GLN A 124 -3.42 5.63 -15.98
CA GLN A 124 -4.67 5.02 -15.51
C GLN A 124 -5.81 6.03 -15.49
N VAL A 125 -5.55 7.25 -14.99
CA VAL A 125 -6.54 8.34 -15.00
C VAL A 125 -6.92 8.72 -16.43
N ARG A 126 -5.95 8.80 -17.35
CA ARG A 126 -6.22 9.08 -18.77
C ARG A 126 -7.14 8.01 -19.38
N THR A 127 -6.76 6.74 -19.27
CA THR A 127 -7.50 5.61 -19.84
C THR A 127 -8.90 5.50 -19.25
N LYS A 128 -9.05 5.69 -17.94
CA LYS A 128 -10.36 5.71 -17.28
C LYS A 128 -11.24 6.85 -17.79
N ASN A 129 -10.68 8.05 -17.98
CA ASN A 129 -11.43 9.17 -18.54
C ASN A 129 -11.85 8.92 -19.99
N GLU A 130 -10.95 8.36 -20.81
CA GLU A 130 -11.27 8.00 -22.19
C GLU A 130 -12.40 6.98 -22.26
N LEU A 131 -12.36 5.96 -21.39
CA LEU A 131 -13.42 4.96 -21.31
C LEU A 131 -14.76 5.59 -20.90
N LEU A 132 -14.76 6.45 -19.88
CA LEU A 132 -15.95 7.20 -19.47
C LEU A 132 -16.49 8.07 -20.61
N GLN A 133 -15.61 8.71 -21.39
CA GLN A 133 -16.01 9.51 -22.54
C GLN A 133 -16.63 8.63 -23.63
N LYS A 134 -16.03 7.47 -23.94
CA LYS A 134 -16.59 6.50 -24.89
C LYS A 134 -17.99 6.06 -24.47
N TYR A 135 -18.18 5.73 -23.20
CA TYR A 135 -19.52 5.37 -22.68
C TYR A 135 -20.52 6.52 -22.76
N LYS A 136 -20.10 7.77 -22.50
CA LYS A 136 -20.95 8.95 -22.70
C LYS A 136 -21.35 9.16 -24.16
N SER A 137 -20.41 8.98 -25.09
CA SER A 137 -20.67 9.16 -26.53
C SER A 137 -21.44 8.01 -27.17
N LEU A 138 -21.45 6.82 -26.54
CA LEU A 138 -22.06 5.63 -27.11
C LEU A 138 -23.60 5.65 -27.05
N CYS A 139 -24.21 6.62 -26.37
CA CYS A 139 -25.65 6.93 -26.37
C CYS A 139 -26.61 5.72 -26.52
N MET A 140 -26.35 4.61 -25.84
CA MET A 140 -27.38 3.61 -25.49
C MET A 140 -28.13 3.99 -24.20
N PHE A 141 -27.86 5.18 -23.66
CA PHE A 141 -28.42 5.76 -22.42
C PHE A 141 -29.11 7.11 -22.68
N GLU A 142 -29.69 7.34 -23.86
CA GLU A 142 -30.79 8.31 -23.92
C GLU A 142 -31.95 7.74 -23.10
N ILE A 143 -32.04 8.18 -21.85
CA ILE A 143 -33.27 8.03 -21.08
C ILE A 143 -34.32 8.82 -21.86
N PRO A 144 -35.41 8.19 -22.33
CA PRO A 144 -36.48 8.91 -23.02
C PRO A 144 -36.88 10.10 -22.16
N LYS A 145 -36.74 11.31 -22.70
CA LYS A 145 -37.32 12.49 -22.08
C LYS A 145 -38.83 12.37 -22.21
N GLU A 146 -39.50 12.10 -21.09
CA GLU A 146 -40.93 12.34 -20.90
C GLU A 146 -41.15 13.77 -20.39
#